data_AF-A0A495R574-F1
#
_entry.id   AF-A0A495R574-F1
#
_cell.length_a   1.000
_cell.length_b   1.000
_cell.length_c   1.000
_cell.angle_alpha   90.00
_cell.angle_beta   90.00
_cell.angle_gamma   90.00
#
_symmetry.space_group_name_H-M   'P 1'
#
loop_
_entity.id
_entity.type
_entity.pdbx_description
1 polymer ?
#
loop_
_entity_poly.entity_id
_entity_poly.type
_entity_poly.pdbx_seq_one_letter_code
_entity_poly.pdbx_strand_id
1 'polypeptide(L)'
;MPLDEDKYPAETGRRRFVKGVVGSAALSGVGVGGAAAVDATTDAAGEGGGTTPFVAVENTSGPAPRGMPIIPIKINGGEISGLWPEYDENAGAAVAPDFGGSGIDYSSQWFQYCGIQSTAAIYPQSDRNSTFLNDTGTFSWQGEYESGKPLTVDMFEDYKEWGNGIGDPGVGKPASVVWRTNSDGKNGAPVQIIRSVEVEKMANGEGEYGDLPGNVQSFISEATDQGFIAWLNKCTHFCCVPGFKTQEGSADFGGANSIYCQCHQSVYDPFSPVQSTFVALPRPPQTD
;
A
#
# COMPACT_ATOMS: atom_id res chain seq x y z
N MET A 1 6.17 42.70 -40.82
CA MET A 1 6.75 41.92 -39.71
C MET A 1 5.89 40.67 -39.59
N PRO A 2 6.25 39.54 -40.20
CA PRO A 2 5.43 38.34 -40.07
C PRO A 2 5.72 37.63 -38.75
N LEU A 3 4.65 37.02 -38.25
CA LEU A 3 4.49 36.27 -37.01
C LEU A 3 5.00 34.82 -37.15
N ASP A 4 5.14 34.18 -35.99
CA ASP A 4 5.25 32.73 -35.73
C ASP A 4 6.58 32.02 -36.01
N GLU A 5 7.42 31.97 -34.97
CA GLU A 5 8.38 30.87 -34.78
C GLU A 5 7.64 29.67 -34.16
N ASP A 6 7.42 28.68 -35.01
CA ASP A 6 6.82 27.38 -34.74
C ASP A 6 7.53 26.64 -33.60
N LYS A 7 6.79 26.38 -32.51
CA LYS A 7 7.24 25.66 -31.30
C LYS A 7 7.05 24.14 -31.43
N TYR A 8 7.18 23.59 -32.63
CA TYR A 8 7.19 22.15 -32.87
C TYR A 8 8.37 21.75 -33.77
N PRO A 9 9.10 20.66 -33.45
CA PRO A 9 10.11 20.14 -34.35
C PRO A 9 9.47 19.57 -35.62
N ALA A 10 10.18 19.72 -36.74
CA ALA A 10 9.73 19.31 -38.07
C ALA A 10 9.28 17.85 -38.16
N GLU A 11 8.25 17.61 -38.97
CA GLU A 11 7.58 16.33 -39.24
C GLU A 11 8.45 15.30 -39.96
N THR A 12 9.57 14.84 -39.39
CA THR A 12 10.22 13.59 -39.83
C THR A 12 10.86 12.88 -38.64
N GLY A 13 10.05 12.16 -37.86
CA GLY A 13 10.54 11.34 -36.74
C GLY A 13 9.54 10.37 -36.12
N ARG A 14 8.32 10.24 -36.67
CA ARG A 14 7.35 9.25 -36.19
C ARG A 14 7.53 7.92 -36.90
N ARG A 15 8.04 6.93 -36.17
CA ARG A 15 7.48 5.55 -36.01
C ARG A 15 8.58 4.56 -35.63
N ARG A 16 8.92 4.51 -34.33
CA ARG A 16 9.33 3.26 -33.67
C ARG A 16 8.86 3.27 -32.22
N PHE A 17 7.55 3.33 -32.03
CA PHE A 17 6.91 2.76 -30.86
C PHE A 17 5.57 2.20 -31.31
N VAL A 18 5.13 1.14 -30.65
CA VAL A 18 3.98 0.26 -30.95
C VAL A 18 4.27 -0.86 -31.96
N LYS A 19 4.82 -1.96 -31.43
CA LYS A 19 4.32 -3.33 -31.69
C LYS A 19 4.80 -4.21 -30.56
N GLY A 20 3.88 -4.64 -29.70
CA GLY A 20 4.20 -5.51 -28.57
C GLY A 20 2.99 -5.94 -27.73
N VAL A 21 1.77 -5.86 -28.23
CA VAL A 21 0.63 -6.63 -27.70
C VAL A 21 -0.25 -6.99 -28.89
N VAL A 22 -0.11 -8.21 -29.39
CA VAL A 22 -1.16 -8.90 -30.15
C VAL A 22 -1.34 -10.24 -29.46
N GLY A 23 -2.44 -10.34 -28.71
CA GLY A 23 -2.92 -11.61 -28.20
C GLY A 23 -3.46 -12.48 -29.34
N SER A 24 -3.04 -13.74 -29.33
CA SER A 24 -3.84 -14.95 -29.60
C SER A 24 -4.63 -15.04 -30.92
N ALA A 25 -4.08 -15.77 -31.90
CA ALA A 25 -4.82 -16.80 -32.67
C ALA A 25 -3.90 -17.51 -33.69
N ALA A 26 -3.46 -18.74 -33.38
CA ALA A 26 -3.39 -19.90 -34.28
C ALA A 26 -2.62 -21.05 -33.59
N LEU A 27 -3.36 -21.94 -32.94
CA LEU A 27 -2.89 -23.26 -32.52
C LEU A 27 -2.88 -24.19 -33.75
N SER A 28 -1.71 -24.67 -34.16
CA SER A 28 -1.57 -25.95 -34.88
C SER A 28 -0.09 -26.31 -35.13
N GLY A 29 0.41 -27.35 -34.44
CA GLY A 29 1.65 -28.06 -34.81
C GLY A 29 2.52 -28.46 -33.61
N VAL A 30 2.48 -29.74 -33.23
CA VAL A 30 3.09 -30.35 -32.04
C VAL A 30 4.62 -30.36 -32.08
N GLY A 31 5.24 -30.01 -30.94
CA GLY A 31 6.59 -30.39 -30.56
C GLY A 31 6.70 -30.43 -29.04
N VAL A 32 6.63 -31.64 -28.45
CA VAL A 32 6.75 -31.86 -27.01
C VAL A 32 8.21 -31.60 -26.60
N GLY A 33 8.47 -30.46 -25.95
CA GLY A 33 9.76 -30.18 -25.33
C GLY A 33 10.07 -28.68 -25.23
N GLY A 34 9.94 -28.13 -24.01
CA GLY A 34 10.51 -26.81 -23.67
C GLY A 34 9.49 -25.73 -23.28
N ALA A 35 8.70 -25.94 -22.22
CA ALA A 35 7.87 -24.89 -21.62
C ALA A 35 8.65 -23.94 -20.68
N ALA A 36 9.98 -24.06 -20.57
CA ALA A 36 10.79 -23.32 -19.60
C ALA A 36 11.53 -22.10 -20.17
N ALA A 37 11.25 -21.66 -21.40
CA ALA A 37 12.09 -20.68 -22.11
C ALA A 37 11.37 -19.40 -22.57
N VAL A 38 10.23 -19.04 -21.96
CA VAL A 38 9.51 -17.80 -22.31
C VAL A 38 9.56 -16.69 -21.24
N ASP A 39 10.06 -16.95 -20.04
CA ASP A 39 10.24 -15.88 -19.02
C ASP A 39 11.51 -15.03 -19.25
N ALA A 40 12.54 -15.58 -19.89
CA ALA A 40 13.87 -14.96 -19.92
C ALA A 40 14.06 -13.73 -20.85
N THR A 41 12.99 -13.16 -21.43
CA THR A 41 13.14 -12.07 -22.42
C THR A 41 12.34 -10.80 -22.15
N THR A 42 11.60 -10.74 -21.04
CA THR A 42 10.91 -9.51 -20.59
C THR A 42 11.17 -9.15 -19.13
N ASP A 43 12.01 -9.89 -18.41
CA ASP A 43 12.41 -9.50 -17.06
C ASP A 43 13.14 -8.14 -17.13
N ALA A 44 12.45 -7.11 -16.68
CA ALA A 44 13.08 -5.83 -16.39
C ALA A 44 14.17 -6.09 -15.35
N ALA A 45 15.40 -5.63 -15.62
CA ALA A 45 16.55 -5.89 -14.77
C ALA A 45 16.27 -5.50 -13.30
N GLY A 46 16.28 -6.47 -12.40
CA GLY A 46 16.11 -6.31 -10.95
C GLY A 46 15.60 -7.57 -10.27
N GLU A 47 15.57 -7.58 -8.94
CA GLU A 47 15.14 -8.73 -8.12
C GLU A 47 13.77 -8.50 -7.49
N GLY A 48 12.95 -9.56 -7.47
CA GLY A 48 11.55 -9.47 -7.12
C GLY A 48 10.73 -8.73 -8.19
N GLY A 49 9.41 -8.85 -8.14
CA GLY A 49 8.49 -8.27 -9.12
C GLY A 49 7.58 -9.31 -9.75
N GLY A 50 6.75 -8.87 -10.69
CA GLY A 50 5.78 -9.74 -11.35
C GLY A 50 4.38 -9.60 -10.79
N THR A 51 3.47 -10.50 -11.20
CA THR A 51 2.06 -10.42 -10.78
C THR A 51 1.95 -10.80 -9.30
N THR A 52 1.62 -9.84 -8.47
CA THR A 52 1.55 -9.98 -7.01
C THR A 52 0.10 -9.81 -6.55
N PRO A 53 -0.54 -10.87 -6.02
CA PRO A 53 -1.77 -10.72 -5.26
C PRO A 53 -1.48 -10.08 -3.90
N PHE A 54 -2.40 -9.24 -3.43
CA PHE A 54 -2.27 -8.55 -2.16
C PHE A 54 -3.65 -8.18 -1.60
N VAL A 55 -3.72 -7.88 -0.31
CA VAL A 55 -4.91 -7.33 0.34
C VAL A 55 -4.71 -5.83 0.56
N ALA A 56 -5.75 -5.06 0.27
CA ALA A 56 -5.68 -3.61 0.19
C ALA A 56 -6.88 -2.94 0.84
N VAL A 57 -6.72 -1.69 1.27
CA VAL A 57 -7.85 -0.77 1.46
C VAL A 57 -8.38 -0.41 0.08
N GLU A 58 -9.67 -0.64 -0.17
CA GLU A 58 -10.30 -0.53 -1.49
C GLU A 58 -10.19 0.89 -2.05
N ASN A 59 -9.96 1.02 -3.37
CA ASN A 59 -10.25 2.26 -4.07
C ASN A 59 -11.72 2.29 -4.48
N THR A 60 -12.49 3.21 -3.91
CA THR A 60 -13.95 3.29 -4.12
C THR A 60 -14.34 4.38 -5.14
N SER A 61 -13.43 5.31 -5.45
CA SER A 61 -13.66 6.37 -6.43
C SER A 61 -12.36 6.98 -6.99
N GLY A 62 -12.50 7.68 -8.11
CA GLY A 62 -11.43 8.37 -8.82
C GLY A 62 -10.57 7.45 -9.71
N PRO A 63 -9.43 7.94 -10.22
CA PRO A 63 -8.67 7.27 -11.28
C PRO A 63 -7.62 6.26 -10.80
N ALA A 64 -7.50 6.02 -9.49
CA ALA A 64 -6.49 5.09 -9.00
C ALA A 64 -6.86 3.66 -9.38
N PRO A 65 -5.93 2.87 -9.95
CA PRO A 65 -6.28 1.59 -10.56
C PRO A 65 -6.51 0.45 -9.56
N ARG A 66 -6.19 0.65 -8.28
CA ARG A 66 -6.27 -0.38 -7.23
C ARG A 66 -6.17 0.24 -5.82
N GLY A 67 -6.49 -0.55 -4.80
CA GLY A 67 -6.33 -0.19 -3.39
C GLY A 67 -4.87 -0.07 -2.93
N MET A 68 -4.67 0.46 -1.72
CA MET A 68 -3.34 0.54 -1.08
C MET A 68 -3.09 -0.67 -0.18
N PRO A 69 -1.90 -1.30 -0.21
CA PRO A 69 -1.65 -2.55 0.48
C PRO A 69 -1.69 -2.37 2.01
N ILE A 70 -2.44 -3.24 2.65
CA ILE A 70 -2.52 -3.35 4.12
C ILE A 70 -1.21 -3.92 4.64
N ILE A 71 -0.77 -3.38 5.78
CA ILE A 71 0.41 -3.84 6.52
C ILE A 71 -0.11 -4.56 7.76
N PRO A 72 0.10 -5.89 7.89
CA PRO A 72 -0.16 -6.60 9.13
C PRO A 72 0.60 -5.97 10.29
N ILE A 73 -0.01 -5.91 11.47
CA ILE A 73 0.59 -5.27 12.65
C ILE A 73 0.67 -6.22 13.85
N LYS A 74 1.42 -5.80 14.85
CA LYS A 74 1.41 -6.43 16.18
C LYS A 74 1.62 -5.38 17.25
N ILE A 75 0.97 -5.57 18.40
CA ILE A 75 1.17 -4.74 19.58
C ILE A 75 2.00 -5.52 20.61
N ASN A 76 3.11 -4.93 21.08
CA ASN A 76 3.95 -5.51 22.12
C ASN A 76 4.21 -4.47 23.22
N GLY A 77 3.76 -4.74 24.45
CA GLY A 77 3.95 -3.80 25.56
C GLY A 77 3.29 -2.43 25.33
N GLY A 78 2.28 -2.36 24.45
CA GLY A 78 1.61 -1.13 24.05
C GLY A 78 2.20 -0.44 22.82
N GLU A 79 3.42 -0.77 22.39
CA GLU A 79 4.00 -0.24 21.15
C GLU A 79 3.44 -0.95 19.92
N ILE A 80 3.22 -0.19 18.85
CA ILE A 80 2.63 -0.68 17.59
C ILE A 80 3.74 -0.85 16.54
N SER A 81 3.85 -2.04 15.96
CA SER A 81 4.82 -2.34 14.90
C SER A 81 4.14 -2.99 13.69
N GLY A 82 4.60 -2.65 12.49
CA GLY A 82 4.24 -3.37 11.28
C GLY A 82 5.04 -4.66 11.15
N LEU A 83 4.41 -5.76 10.78
CA LEU A 83 5.06 -7.05 10.59
C LEU A 83 5.83 -7.07 9.26
N TRP A 84 7.04 -7.61 9.32
CA TRP A 84 7.84 -7.92 8.15
C TRP A 84 8.12 -9.42 8.13
N PRO A 85 7.87 -10.10 7.00
CA PRO A 85 8.12 -11.53 6.91
C PRO A 85 9.62 -11.84 6.79
N GLU A 86 9.96 -13.12 6.90
CA GLU A 86 11.32 -13.61 6.69
C GLU A 86 11.68 -13.68 5.20
N TYR A 87 12.97 -13.54 4.89
CA TYR A 87 13.47 -13.63 3.52
C TYR A 87 13.42 -15.07 2.98
N ASP A 88 12.81 -15.25 1.81
CA ASP A 88 12.83 -16.48 1.03
C ASP A 88 13.71 -16.29 -0.21
N GLU A 89 14.82 -17.03 -0.26
CA GLU A 89 15.78 -17.01 -1.37
C GLU A 89 15.15 -17.45 -2.70
N ASN A 90 14.21 -18.40 -2.69
CA ASN A 90 13.56 -18.89 -3.90
C ASN A 90 12.58 -17.88 -4.48
N ALA A 91 11.89 -17.14 -3.60
CA ALA A 91 10.96 -16.09 -4.01
C ALA A 91 11.67 -14.77 -4.34
N GLY A 92 12.93 -14.61 -3.93
CA GLY A 92 13.65 -13.32 -4.01
C GLY A 92 12.90 -12.20 -3.27
N ALA A 93 12.16 -12.56 -2.22
CA ALA A 93 11.27 -11.67 -1.48
C ALA A 93 11.14 -12.13 -0.03
N ALA A 94 10.69 -11.23 0.83
CA ALA A 94 10.30 -11.63 2.17
C ALA A 94 8.85 -12.12 2.10
N VAL A 95 8.57 -13.33 2.58
CA VAL A 95 7.27 -14.00 2.42
C VAL A 95 6.87 -14.72 3.70
N ALA A 96 5.63 -14.51 4.13
CA ALA A 96 4.93 -15.34 5.10
C ALA A 96 3.83 -16.10 4.36
N PRO A 97 4.07 -17.37 3.98
CA PRO A 97 3.07 -18.18 3.31
C PRO A 97 1.87 -18.41 4.22
N ASP A 98 0.67 -18.42 3.64
CA ASP A 98 -0.59 -18.67 4.37
C ASP A 98 -0.68 -17.86 5.68
N PHE A 99 -0.59 -16.53 5.55
CA PHE A 99 -0.45 -15.63 6.69
C PHE A 99 -1.62 -15.81 7.67
N GLY A 100 -1.30 -16.27 8.88
CA GLY A 100 -2.29 -16.55 9.92
C GLY A 100 -3.32 -17.63 9.55
N GLY A 101 -3.03 -18.50 8.58
CA GLY A 101 -3.98 -19.53 8.11
C GLY A 101 -5.10 -18.99 7.20
N SER A 102 -4.95 -17.76 6.68
CA SER A 102 -5.96 -17.08 5.86
C SER A 102 -6.06 -17.59 4.42
N GLY A 103 -5.11 -18.39 3.96
CA GLY A 103 -4.93 -18.77 2.56
C GLY A 103 -4.33 -17.66 1.69
N ILE A 104 -3.80 -16.58 2.30
CA ILE A 104 -3.18 -15.44 1.61
C ILE A 104 -1.71 -15.32 2.02
N ASP A 105 -0.81 -15.35 1.05
CA ASP A 105 0.62 -15.12 1.28
C ASP A 105 0.89 -13.63 1.48
N TYR A 106 1.50 -13.26 2.61
CA TYR A 106 1.95 -11.90 2.84
C TYR A 106 3.38 -11.73 2.35
N SER A 107 3.63 -10.75 1.47
CA SER A 107 4.94 -10.57 0.84
C SER A 107 5.40 -9.11 0.81
N SER A 108 6.71 -8.90 0.91
CA SER A 108 7.32 -7.58 0.68
C SER A 108 7.10 -7.04 -0.75
N GLN A 109 6.72 -7.91 -1.70
CA GLN A 109 6.34 -7.50 -3.05
C GLN A 109 5.10 -6.61 -3.09
N TRP A 110 4.22 -6.67 -2.08
CA TRP A 110 3.02 -5.85 -1.98
C TRP A 110 3.35 -4.35 -2.03
N PHE A 111 4.55 -3.97 -1.59
CA PHE A 111 5.00 -2.59 -1.45
C PHE A 111 5.85 -2.10 -2.63
N GLN A 112 6.04 -2.91 -3.68
CA GLN A 112 6.92 -2.61 -4.80
C GLN A 112 6.24 -1.77 -5.90
N TYR A 113 5.88 -0.54 -5.56
CA TYR A 113 5.35 0.43 -6.52
C TYR A 113 5.71 1.87 -6.12
N CYS A 114 5.48 2.81 -7.03
CA CYS A 114 5.56 4.24 -6.72
C CYS A 114 6.92 4.72 -6.17
N GLY A 115 8.01 4.08 -6.57
CA GLY A 115 9.37 4.41 -6.13
C GLY A 115 9.74 3.78 -4.78
N ILE A 116 8.78 3.18 -4.07
CA ILE A 116 9.03 2.48 -2.81
C ILE A 116 9.94 1.28 -3.06
N GLN A 117 9.84 0.61 -4.21
CA GLN A 117 10.71 -0.52 -4.62
C GLN A 117 12.20 -0.19 -4.64
N SER A 118 12.57 1.09 -4.74
CA SER A 118 13.95 1.55 -4.75
C SER A 118 14.43 2.02 -3.37
N THR A 119 13.57 2.00 -2.36
CA THR A 119 13.92 2.40 -1.00
C THR A 119 14.45 1.21 -0.21
N ALA A 120 15.42 1.49 0.65
CA ALA A 120 15.92 0.48 1.58
C ALA A 120 14.85 0.02 2.59
N ALA A 121 13.76 0.78 2.78
CA ALA A 121 12.67 0.45 3.70
C ALA A 121 12.01 -0.89 3.37
N ILE A 122 11.85 -1.22 2.08
CA ILE A 122 11.19 -2.48 1.66
C ILE A 122 12.16 -3.51 1.08
N TYR A 123 13.47 -3.31 1.27
CA TYR A 123 14.44 -4.29 0.85
C TYR A 123 14.31 -5.54 1.74
N PRO A 124 14.03 -6.74 1.17
CA PRO A 124 13.65 -7.92 1.95
C PRO A 124 14.63 -8.32 3.06
N GLN A 125 15.93 -8.27 2.76
CA GLN A 125 17.00 -8.71 3.66
C GLN A 125 17.48 -7.62 4.62
N SER A 126 16.92 -6.40 4.53
CA SER A 126 17.38 -5.30 5.36
C SER A 126 16.88 -5.47 6.80
N ASP A 127 17.80 -5.42 7.76
CA ASP A 127 17.44 -5.28 9.17
C ASP A 127 17.05 -3.83 9.45
N ARG A 128 15.79 -3.61 9.82
CA ARG A 128 15.20 -2.26 9.95
C ARG A 128 14.18 -2.23 11.08
N ASN A 129 14.09 -1.07 11.73
CA ASN A 129 13.15 -0.86 12.81
C ASN A 129 11.71 -0.87 12.27
N SER A 130 10.95 -1.88 12.67
CA SER A 130 9.57 -2.08 12.22
C SER A 130 8.52 -1.47 13.15
N THR A 131 8.92 -0.83 14.25
CA THR A 131 8.04 0.01 15.07
C THR A 131 7.57 1.22 14.29
N PHE A 132 6.29 1.57 14.41
CA PHE A 132 5.75 2.76 13.77
C PHE A 132 6.18 4.00 14.55
N LEU A 133 6.97 4.86 13.89
CA LEU A 133 7.46 6.09 14.48
C LEU A 133 6.61 7.27 14.02
N ASN A 134 6.23 8.12 14.96
CA ASN A 134 5.35 9.27 14.79
C ASN A 134 5.88 10.22 13.70
N ASP A 135 5.07 10.47 12.67
CA ASP A 135 5.34 11.46 11.63
C ASP A 135 4.38 12.65 11.80
N THR A 136 4.92 13.78 12.24
CA THR A 136 4.12 14.95 12.62
C THR A 136 3.78 15.83 11.41
N GLY A 137 2.72 16.62 11.53
CA GLY A 137 2.32 17.60 10.52
C GLY A 137 1.02 17.27 9.78
N THR A 138 0.62 16.00 9.72
CA THR A 138 -0.67 15.61 9.10
C THR A 138 -1.85 15.81 10.04
N PHE A 139 -1.75 15.32 11.28
CA PHE A 139 -2.81 15.41 12.27
C PHE A 139 -2.36 16.27 13.45
N SER A 140 -3.20 17.22 13.87
CA SER A 140 -2.86 18.20 14.92
C SER A 140 -2.46 17.54 16.23
N TRP A 141 -3.17 16.49 16.64
CA TRP A 141 -2.91 15.76 17.89
C TRP A 141 -1.52 15.10 17.90
N GLN A 142 -0.98 14.69 16.73
CA GLN A 142 0.37 14.11 16.67
C GLN A 142 1.46 15.13 17.02
N GLY A 143 1.17 16.43 16.89
CA GLY A 143 2.08 17.51 17.27
C GLY A 143 2.28 17.65 18.78
N GLU A 144 1.48 16.97 19.60
CA GLU A 144 1.67 16.87 21.05
C GLU A 144 2.85 15.94 21.41
N TYR A 145 3.32 15.15 20.45
CA TYR A 145 4.41 14.20 20.58
C TYR A 145 5.57 14.55 19.64
N GLU A 146 6.79 14.17 20.04
CA GLU A 146 7.96 14.34 19.19
C GLU A 146 7.88 13.48 17.92
N SER A 147 8.40 13.99 16.80
CA SER A 147 8.58 13.19 15.59
C SER A 147 9.63 12.11 15.86
N GLY A 148 9.40 10.90 15.33
CA GLY A 148 10.25 9.74 15.60
C GLY A 148 9.91 8.97 16.88
N LYS A 149 8.99 9.47 17.73
CA LYS A 149 8.52 8.74 18.92
C LYS A 149 7.71 7.49 18.51
N PRO A 150 7.93 6.31 19.12
CA PRO A 150 7.06 5.16 18.91
C PRO A 150 5.60 5.49 19.22
N LEU A 151 4.68 5.06 18.35
CA LEU A 151 3.26 5.13 18.67
C LEU A 151 2.85 4.00 19.61
N THR A 152 2.02 4.35 20.58
CA THR A 152 1.50 3.42 21.57
C THR A 152 -0.03 3.46 21.64
N VAL A 153 -0.63 2.36 22.10
CA VAL A 153 -2.09 2.19 22.16
C VAL A 153 -2.78 3.30 22.98
N ASP A 154 -2.16 3.77 24.06
CA ASP A 154 -2.68 4.82 24.94
C ASP A 154 -2.86 6.18 24.22
N MET A 155 -2.07 6.44 23.17
CA MET A 155 -2.21 7.65 22.35
C MET A 155 -3.54 7.69 21.58
N PHE A 156 -4.28 6.57 21.53
CA PHE A 156 -5.52 6.42 20.77
C PHE A 156 -6.74 6.10 21.65
N GLU A 157 -6.70 6.31 22.97
CA GLU A 157 -7.81 5.93 23.87
C GLU A 157 -9.15 6.62 23.54
N ASP A 158 -9.10 7.83 23.02
CA ASP A 158 -10.25 8.67 22.62
C ASP A 158 -10.81 8.34 21.22
N TYR A 159 -10.36 7.26 20.55
CA TYR A 159 -10.71 6.97 19.15
C TYR A 159 -12.21 6.89 18.85
N LYS A 160 -13.03 6.54 19.85
CA LYS A 160 -14.50 6.45 19.75
C LYS A 160 -15.19 7.81 19.74
N GLU A 161 -14.50 8.86 20.15
CA GLU A 161 -15.04 10.23 20.22
C GLU A 161 -14.23 11.19 19.34
N TRP A 162 -13.03 10.79 18.91
CA TRP A 162 -12.13 11.62 18.14
C TRP A 162 -12.79 12.16 16.87
N GLY A 163 -12.57 13.45 16.61
CA GLY A 163 -13.01 14.12 15.40
C GLY A 163 -12.22 15.39 15.18
N ASN A 164 -12.14 15.82 13.93
CA ASN A 164 -11.39 17.01 13.51
C ASN A 164 -12.22 17.97 12.64
N GLY A 165 -13.55 17.84 12.67
CA GLY A 165 -14.46 18.66 11.86
C GLY A 165 -14.67 18.16 10.42
N ILE A 166 -13.96 17.12 10.00
CA ILE A 166 -14.17 16.45 8.70
C ILE A 166 -14.94 15.17 8.98
N GLY A 167 -15.97 14.86 8.18
CA GLY A 167 -16.78 13.64 8.35
C GLY A 167 -17.38 13.47 9.75
N ASP A 168 -17.68 12.23 10.12
CA ASP A 168 -18.35 11.92 11.39
C ASP A 168 -17.34 11.65 12.52
N PRO A 169 -17.52 12.23 13.71
CA PRO A 169 -16.69 11.91 14.87
C PRO A 169 -16.85 10.44 15.28
N GLY A 170 -15.80 9.87 15.88
CA GLY A 170 -15.82 8.50 16.41
C GLY A 170 -15.67 7.39 15.39
N VAL A 171 -15.59 7.71 14.09
CA VAL A 171 -15.30 6.72 13.02
C VAL A 171 -13.89 6.13 13.18
N GLY A 172 -12.96 6.86 13.78
CA GLY A 172 -11.64 6.37 14.10
C GLY A 172 -10.60 7.48 14.20
N LYS A 173 -9.55 7.23 14.99
CA LYS A 173 -8.45 8.17 15.19
C LYS A 173 -7.25 7.77 14.33
N PRO A 174 -6.83 8.59 13.36
CA PRO A 174 -5.72 8.31 12.46
C PRO A 174 -4.37 8.83 12.98
N ALA A 175 -3.28 8.22 12.54
CA ALA A 175 -1.92 8.76 12.62
C ALA A 175 -1.15 8.57 11.31
N SER A 176 -0.24 9.50 11.02
CA SER A 176 0.80 9.31 10.00
C SER A 176 2.08 8.81 10.68
N VAL A 177 2.71 7.80 10.09
CA VAL A 177 3.93 7.20 10.67
C VAL A 177 4.94 6.89 9.58
N VAL A 178 6.20 6.76 10.00
CA VAL A 178 7.25 6.14 9.19
C VAL A 178 7.51 4.72 9.70
N TRP A 179 7.67 3.79 8.76
CA TRP A 179 7.87 2.37 9.02
C TRP A 179 9.17 1.88 8.37
N ARG A 180 9.82 0.87 8.97
CA ARG A 180 11.10 0.31 8.50
C ARG A 180 12.14 1.40 8.35
N THR A 181 12.40 2.12 9.43
CA THR A 181 13.45 3.15 9.47
C THR A 181 14.83 2.53 9.68
N ASN A 182 15.88 3.27 9.35
CA ASN A 182 17.23 2.93 9.78
C ASN A 182 17.42 3.17 11.29
N SER A 183 18.63 2.92 11.80
CA SER A 183 18.99 3.11 13.22
C SER A 183 18.77 4.53 13.75
N ASP A 184 18.75 5.53 12.86
CA ASP A 184 18.54 6.94 13.23
C ASP A 184 17.06 7.35 13.19
N GLY A 185 16.14 6.41 12.98
CA GLY A 185 14.71 6.71 12.83
C GLY A 185 14.35 7.38 11.50
N LYS A 186 15.20 7.28 10.47
CA LYS A 186 15.04 7.94 9.16
C LYS A 186 14.86 6.95 8.01
N ASN A 187 14.57 7.48 6.82
CA ASN A 187 14.50 6.73 5.56
C ASN A 187 13.51 5.55 5.60
N GLY A 188 12.38 5.73 6.31
CA GLY A 188 11.28 4.76 6.34
C GLY A 188 10.28 4.95 5.20
N ALA A 189 9.36 3.99 5.07
CA ALA A 189 8.20 4.08 4.20
C ALA A 189 7.06 4.83 4.90
N PRO A 190 6.30 5.70 4.19
CA PRO A 190 5.16 6.40 4.77
C PRO A 190 3.98 5.45 4.94
N VAL A 191 3.41 5.43 6.13
CA VAL A 191 2.29 4.57 6.52
C VAL A 191 1.23 5.45 7.17
N GLN A 192 -0.03 5.08 6.98
CA GLN A 192 -1.13 5.64 7.75
C GLN A 192 -1.78 4.51 8.53
N ILE A 193 -2.09 4.80 9.80
CA ILE A 193 -2.75 3.86 10.69
C ILE A 193 -4.02 4.52 11.23
N ILE A 194 -5.02 3.71 11.56
CA ILE A 194 -6.25 4.14 12.24
C ILE A 194 -6.55 3.15 13.36
N ARG A 195 -6.99 3.67 14.51
CA ARG A 195 -7.76 2.89 15.49
C ARG A 195 -9.26 3.16 15.31
N SER A 196 -10.06 2.12 15.14
CA SER A 196 -11.50 2.23 14.93
C SER A 196 -12.25 1.00 15.43
N VAL A 197 -13.51 1.19 15.86
CA VAL A 197 -14.44 0.09 16.15
C VAL A 197 -14.79 -0.67 14.87
N GLU A 198 -14.77 -0.01 13.71
CA GLU A 198 -15.01 -0.67 12.42
C GLU A 198 -13.95 -1.72 12.12
N VAL A 199 -12.71 -1.53 12.57
CA VAL A 199 -11.64 -2.54 12.43
C VAL A 199 -11.93 -3.78 13.26
N GLU A 200 -12.43 -3.60 14.50
CA GLU A 200 -12.83 -4.73 15.35
C GLU A 200 -13.97 -5.52 14.72
N LYS A 201 -14.98 -4.83 14.19
CA LYS A 201 -16.10 -5.47 13.46
C LYS A 201 -15.63 -6.19 12.20
N MET A 202 -14.72 -5.57 11.43
CA MET A 202 -14.17 -6.14 10.21
C MET A 202 -13.38 -7.42 10.50
N ALA A 203 -12.53 -7.39 11.54
CA ALA A 203 -11.79 -8.55 12.02
C ALA A 203 -12.71 -9.69 12.50
N ASN A 204 -13.87 -9.36 13.07
CA ASN A 204 -14.83 -10.35 13.58
C ASN A 204 -15.94 -10.74 12.58
N GLY A 205 -15.98 -10.14 11.38
CA GLY A 205 -17.04 -10.36 10.40
C GLY A 205 -18.43 -9.90 10.88
N GLU A 206 -18.49 -8.82 11.65
CA GLU A 206 -19.72 -8.30 12.24
C GLU A 206 -20.43 -7.30 11.31
N GLY A 207 -21.76 -7.30 11.32
CA GLY A 207 -22.54 -6.33 10.54
C GLY A 207 -22.33 -6.49 9.04
N GLU A 208 -22.01 -5.40 8.35
CA GLU A 208 -21.75 -5.40 6.90
C GLU A 208 -20.51 -6.21 6.50
N TYR A 209 -19.58 -6.44 7.43
CA TYR A 209 -18.37 -7.22 7.19
C TYR A 209 -18.61 -8.73 7.17
N GLY A 210 -19.83 -9.19 7.49
CA GLY A 210 -20.22 -10.60 7.34
C GLY A 210 -20.22 -11.09 5.89
N ASP A 211 -20.25 -10.17 4.92
CA ASP A 211 -20.20 -10.46 3.49
C ASP A 211 -18.77 -10.49 2.92
N LEU A 212 -17.74 -10.22 3.73
CA LEU A 212 -16.36 -10.30 3.29
C LEU A 212 -16.00 -11.74 2.85
N PRO A 213 -15.20 -11.91 1.78
CA PRO A 213 -14.65 -13.22 1.45
C PRO A 213 -13.90 -13.83 2.63
N GLY A 214 -14.13 -15.11 2.93
CA GLY A 214 -13.61 -15.74 4.16
C GLY A 214 -12.08 -15.67 4.30
N ASN A 215 -11.34 -15.77 3.18
CA ASN A 215 -9.88 -15.59 3.19
C ASN A 215 -9.46 -14.15 3.50
N VAL A 216 -10.20 -13.15 3.01
CA VAL A 216 -9.94 -11.73 3.30
C VAL A 216 -10.28 -11.42 4.75
N GLN A 217 -11.43 -11.85 5.26
CA GLN A 217 -11.78 -11.64 6.66
C GLN A 217 -10.79 -12.33 7.61
N SER A 218 -10.39 -13.56 7.31
CA SER A 218 -9.37 -14.27 8.09
C SER A 218 -8.02 -13.55 8.05
N PHE A 219 -7.61 -13.02 6.89
CA PHE A 219 -6.41 -12.19 6.80
C PHE A 219 -6.51 -10.93 7.66
N ILE A 220 -7.65 -10.22 7.62
CA ILE A 220 -7.84 -9.00 8.42
C ILE A 220 -7.83 -9.30 9.92
N SER A 221 -8.43 -10.40 10.35
CA SER A 221 -8.38 -10.85 11.74
C SER A 221 -6.95 -11.02 12.24
N GLU A 222 -6.05 -11.51 11.39
CA GLU A 222 -4.64 -11.77 11.73
C GLU A 222 -3.73 -10.55 11.49
N ALA A 223 -4.12 -9.67 10.56
CA ALA A 223 -3.35 -8.48 10.19
C ALA A 223 -3.63 -7.29 11.10
N THR A 224 -4.69 -7.32 11.90
CA THR A 224 -5.13 -6.22 12.77
C THR A 224 -5.05 -6.61 14.24
N ASP A 225 -4.94 -5.62 15.14
CA ASP A 225 -4.85 -5.86 16.58
C ASP A 225 -5.46 -4.68 17.34
N GLN A 226 -6.29 -4.94 18.36
CA GLN A 226 -6.96 -3.93 19.21
C GLN A 226 -7.63 -2.77 18.44
N GLY A 227 -8.25 -3.12 17.29
CA GLY A 227 -8.95 -2.16 16.43
C GLY A 227 -8.02 -1.29 15.58
N PHE A 228 -6.73 -1.63 15.47
CA PHE A 228 -5.78 -0.94 14.60
C PHE A 228 -5.65 -1.62 13.24
N ILE A 229 -5.65 -0.80 12.19
CA ILE A 229 -5.29 -1.20 10.83
C ILE A 229 -4.27 -0.22 10.26
N ALA A 230 -3.36 -0.71 9.40
CA ALA A 230 -2.31 0.06 8.78
C ALA A 230 -2.21 -0.24 7.28
N TRP A 231 -1.78 0.73 6.48
CA TRP A 231 -1.47 0.54 5.06
C TRP A 231 -0.33 1.44 4.61
N LEU A 232 0.36 1.04 3.54
CA LEU A 232 1.36 1.88 2.90
C LEU A 232 0.68 3.13 2.30
N ASN A 233 1.05 4.31 2.78
CA ASN A 233 0.36 5.56 2.43
C ASN A 233 0.88 6.16 1.11
N LYS A 234 0.68 5.42 0.02
CA LYS A 234 1.05 5.82 -1.33
C LYS A 234 -0.09 5.56 -2.30
N CYS A 235 -0.67 6.64 -2.82
CA CYS A 235 -1.71 6.56 -3.83
C CYS A 235 -1.22 5.78 -5.06
N THR A 236 -2.02 4.82 -5.52
CA THR A 236 -1.63 3.89 -6.59
C THR A 236 -1.77 4.48 -7.99
N HIS A 237 -2.27 5.71 -8.11
CA HIS A 237 -2.34 6.48 -9.36
C HIS A 237 -0.96 7.08 -9.70
N PHE A 238 -0.64 8.25 -9.13
CA PHE A 238 0.63 8.96 -9.33
C PHE A 238 1.32 9.29 -8.01
N CYS A 239 1.28 8.35 -7.05
CA CYS A 239 2.24 8.25 -5.96
C CYS A 239 2.24 9.37 -4.91
N CYS A 240 1.21 10.23 -4.92
CA CYS A 240 0.91 11.16 -3.84
C CYS A 240 0.68 10.42 -2.51
N VAL A 241 0.79 11.14 -1.40
CA VAL A 241 0.49 10.64 -0.05
C VAL A 241 -0.91 11.14 0.32
N PRO A 242 -1.95 10.29 0.28
CA PRO A 242 -3.29 10.69 0.68
C PRO A 242 -3.44 10.74 2.21
N GLY A 243 -4.63 11.09 2.69
CA GLY A 243 -4.92 10.99 4.11
C GLY A 243 -6.39 10.81 4.45
N PHE A 244 -6.64 10.03 5.49
CA PHE A 244 -7.93 9.83 6.13
C PHE A 244 -8.34 11.11 6.84
N LYS A 245 -9.46 11.70 6.42
CA LYS A 245 -10.04 12.89 7.06
C LYS A 245 -9.05 14.06 7.17
N THR A 246 -8.21 14.28 6.16
CA THR A 246 -7.21 15.38 6.18
C THR A 246 -7.65 16.64 5.44
N GLN A 247 -8.74 16.58 4.67
CA GLN A 247 -9.21 17.68 3.83
C GLN A 247 -10.72 17.80 3.87
N GLU A 248 -11.25 18.98 4.23
CA GLU A 248 -12.69 19.24 4.28
C GLU A 248 -13.38 19.04 2.93
N GLY A 249 -12.72 19.45 1.83
CA GLY A 249 -13.24 19.29 0.47
C GLY A 249 -13.34 17.84 -0.02
N SER A 250 -12.92 16.83 0.76
CA SER A 250 -13.12 15.43 0.38
C SER A 250 -14.60 15.03 0.37
N ALA A 251 -15.45 15.73 1.13
CA ALA A 251 -16.89 15.50 1.19
C ALA A 251 -17.58 15.66 -0.18
N ASP A 252 -17.10 16.58 -1.01
CA ASP A 252 -17.61 16.81 -2.38
C ASP A 252 -17.42 15.60 -3.30
N PHE A 253 -16.54 14.66 -2.91
CA PHE A 253 -16.24 13.42 -3.62
C PHE A 253 -16.68 12.17 -2.85
N GLY A 254 -17.49 12.33 -1.79
CA GLY A 254 -17.93 11.22 -0.93
C GLY A 254 -16.83 10.68 -0.01
N GLY A 255 -15.71 11.38 0.15
CA GLY A 255 -14.53 10.93 0.90
C GLY A 255 -14.42 11.51 2.31
N ALA A 256 -15.51 11.96 2.94
CA ALA A 256 -15.48 12.63 4.25
C ALA A 256 -15.02 11.71 5.40
N ASN A 257 -15.33 10.42 5.32
CA ASN A 257 -14.91 9.37 6.27
C ASN A 257 -13.94 8.39 5.59
N SER A 258 -13.14 8.87 4.65
CA SER A 258 -12.31 8.01 3.80
C SER A 258 -10.92 8.61 3.64
N ILE A 259 -10.04 7.85 3.00
CA ILE A 259 -8.70 8.30 2.63
C ILE A 259 -8.79 9.02 1.29
N TYR A 260 -8.50 10.32 1.29
CA TYR A 260 -8.67 11.16 0.10
C TYR A 260 -7.33 11.61 -0.49
N CYS A 261 -7.18 11.43 -1.81
CA CYS A 261 -6.02 11.85 -2.58
C CYS A 261 -6.36 13.04 -3.48
N GLN A 262 -6.02 14.26 -3.06
CA GLN A 262 -6.36 15.50 -3.77
C GLN A 262 -5.75 15.64 -5.17
N CYS A 263 -4.63 14.96 -5.45
CA CYS A 263 -3.92 15.12 -6.72
C CYS A 263 -4.82 14.86 -7.93
N HIS A 264 -5.66 13.82 -7.86
CA HIS A 264 -6.60 13.46 -8.92
C HIS A 264 -7.90 12.88 -8.35
N GLN A 265 -8.24 13.23 -7.11
CA GLN A 265 -9.53 12.96 -6.47
C GLN A 265 -9.83 11.45 -6.29
N SER A 266 -8.81 10.63 -6.02
CA SER A 266 -9.03 9.22 -5.65
C SER A 266 -9.49 9.11 -4.19
N VAL A 267 -10.46 8.24 -3.95
CA VAL A 267 -10.98 7.92 -2.61
C VAL A 267 -10.70 6.46 -2.32
N TYR A 268 -10.21 6.18 -1.11
CA TYR A 268 -10.02 4.83 -0.62
C TYR A 268 -10.75 4.63 0.70
N ASP A 269 -11.37 3.47 0.87
CA ASP A 269 -12.08 3.12 2.10
C ASP A 269 -11.19 2.25 3.00
N PRO A 270 -10.75 2.75 4.16
CA PRO A 270 -9.94 1.97 5.10
C PRO A 270 -10.71 0.79 5.72
N PHE A 271 -12.04 0.75 5.60
CA PHE A 271 -12.90 -0.27 6.16
C PHE A 271 -13.44 -1.25 5.11
N SER A 272 -13.05 -1.11 3.84
CA SER A 272 -13.36 -2.08 2.78
C SER A 272 -12.09 -2.82 2.34
N PRO A 273 -11.74 -3.95 2.97
CA PRO A 273 -10.58 -4.74 2.58
C PRO A 273 -10.90 -5.57 1.33
N VAL A 274 -10.05 -5.47 0.32
CA VAL A 274 -10.22 -6.21 -0.95
C VAL A 274 -8.93 -6.90 -1.35
N GLN A 275 -9.06 -8.10 -1.90
CA GLN A 275 -7.95 -8.75 -2.59
C GLN A 275 -7.82 -8.18 -4.01
N SER A 276 -6.63 -7.72 -4.36
CA SER A 276 -6.32 -7.16 -5.66
C SER A 276 -5.02 -7.77 -6.20
N THR A 277 -4.72 -7.48 -7.46
CA THR A 277 -3.44 -7.86 -8.08
C THR A 277 -2.80 -6.64 -8.74
N PHE A 278 -1.47 -6.62 -8.80
CA PHE A 278 -0.73 -5.68 -9.63
C PHE A 278 0.60 -6.28 -10.07
N VAL A 279 1.26 -5.64 -11.02
CA VAL A 279 2.64 -5.99 -11.37
C VAL A 279 3.58 -5.22 -10.45
N ALA A 280 4.17 -5.93 -9.49
CA ALA A 280 5.23 -5.41 -8.64
C ALA A 280 6.44 -5.03 -9.49
N LEU A 281 6.96 -3.83 -9.25
CA LEU A 281 8.13 -3.31 -9.95
C LEU A 281 9.40 -3.97 -9.40
N PRO A 282 10.34 -4.39 -10.28
CA PRO A 282 11.56 -5.00 -9.81
C PRO A 282 12.40 -4.02 -9.00
N ARG A 283 13.09 -4.54 -7.98
CA ARG A 283 13.99 -3.74 -7.16
C ARG A 283 15.35 -3.63 -7.87
N PRO A 284 16.01 -2.46 -7.83
CA PRO A 284 17.36 -2.35 -8.38
C PRO A 284 18.32 -3.26 -7.59
N PRO A 285 19.33 -3.85 -8.26
CA PRO A 285 20.41 -4.59 -7.58
C PRO A 285 21.04 -3.69 -6.52
N GLN A 286 21.23 -4.22 -5.31
CA GLN A 286 22.01 -3.48 -4.32
C GLN A 286 23.49 -3.57 -4.71
N THR A 287 24.14 -2.42 -4.82
CA THR A 287 25.60 -2.35 -4.82
C THR A 287 26.03 -2.24 -3.36
N ASP A 288 26.90 -3.14 -2.91
CA ASP A 288 27.55 -3.08 -1.60
C ASP A 288 28.22 -1.72 -1.33
#